data_AF-B9NM71-F1
#
_entry.id   AF-B9NM71-F1
#
_cell.length_a   1.000
_cell.length_b   1.000
_cell.length_c   1.000
_cell.angle_alpha   90.00
_cell.angle_beta   90.00
_cell.angle_gamma   90.00
#
_symmetry.space_group_name_H-M   'P 1'
#
loop_
_entity.id
_entity.type
_entity.pdbx_description
1 polymer ?
#
loop_
_entity_poly.entity_id
_entity_poly.type
_entity_poly.pdbx_seq_one_letter_code
_entity_poly.pdbx_strand_id
1 'polypeptide(L)'
;MALAQKYTERASEQLQAVVNDALLAKGVSARQASFDIVGHDGLIRDIRAGRLPSIDKVQAIAEYFGLELYIGPPVSHDAKEDAAKRAAAFSDTERLAVAISAVEDGLSQSKRKMKPAKKAEVILLAYELLDNLEDESEEKIIRLIKAM
;
A
#
# COMPACT_ATOMS: atom_id res chain seq x y z
N MET A 1 -19.30 6.82 -30.81
CA MET A 1 -18.12 6.00 -31.16
C MET A 1 -16.85 6.40 -30.40
N ALA A 2 -16.57 7.69 -30.17
CA ALA A 2 -15.35 8.13 -29.44
C ALA A 2 -15.24 7.65 -27.97
N LEU A 3 -16.37 7.47 -27.26
CA LEU A 3 -16.35 7.08 -25.85
C LEU A 3 -15.85 5.64 -25.65
N ALA A 4 -16.38 4.70 -26.44
CA ALA A 4 -16.01 3.28 -26.37
C ALA A 4 -14.52 3.07 -26.69
N GLN A 5 -14.02 3.82 -27.68
CA GLN A 5 -12.61 3.76 -28.07
C GLN A 5 -11.67 4.24 -26.96
N LYS A 6 -12.04 5.33 -26.27
CA LYS A 6 -11.30 5.83 -25.11
C LYS A 6 -11.25 4.81 -23.95
N TYR A 7 -12.34 4.07 -23.71
CA TYR A 7 -12.36 3.01 -22.70
C TYR A 7 -11.47 1.83 -23.09
N THR A 8 -11.50 1.40 -24.36
CA THR A 8 -10.67 0.30 -24.83
C THR A 8 -9.18 0.64 -24.79
N GLU A 9 -8.80 1.86 -25.16
CA GLU A 9 -7.41 2.33 -25.08
C GLU A 9 -6.92 2.32 -23.64
N ARG A 10 -7.67 2.95 -22.72
CA ARG A 10 -7.33 3.00 -21.29
C ARG A 10 -7.22 1.59 -20.69
N ALA A 11 -8.14 0.69 -21.02
CA ALA A 11 -8.10 -0.68 -20.55
C ALA A 11 -6.85 -1.42 -21.05
N SER A 12 -6.47 -1.20 -22.32
CA SER A 12 -5.26 -1.80 -22.89
C SER A 12 -3.98 -1.29 -22.22
N GLU A 13 -3.90 0.01 -21.91
CA GLU A 13 -2.76 0.63 -21.22
C GLU A 13 -2.62 0.11 -19.79
N GLN A 14 -3.74 0.05 -19.05
CA GLN A 14 -3.76 -0.49 -17.68
C GLN A 14 -3.35 -1.95 -17.66
N LEU A 15 -3.88 -2.77 -18.58
CA LEU A 15 -3.52 -4.18 -18.67
C LEU A 15 -2.02 -4.36 -18.98
N GLN A 16 -1.47 -3.55 -19.90
CA GLN A 16 -0.05 -3.59 -20.21
C GLN A 16 0.82 -3.24 -19.00
N ALA A 17 0.48 -2.17 -18.27
CA ALA A 17 1.21 -1.76 -17.07
C ALA A 17 1.21 -2.87 -16.02
N VAL A 18 0.04 -3.41 -15.68
CA VAL A 18 -0.11 -4.47 -14.68
C VAL A 18 0.66 -5.74 -15.08
N VAL A 19 0.59 -6.15 -16.35
CA VAL A 19 1.33 -7.34 -16.82
C VAL A 19 2.83 -7.12 -16.75
N ASN A 20 3.34 -5.94 -17.13
CA ASN A 20 4.77 -5.65 -17.05
C ASN A 20 5.27 -5.62 -15.61
N ASP A 21 4.52 -5.01 -14.69
CA ASP A 21 4.85 -4.99 -13.26
C ASP A 21 4.84 -6.40 -12.68
N ALA A 22 3.84 -7.23 -13.03
CA ALA A 22 3.74 -8.60 -12.57
C ALA A 22 4.86 -9.50 -13.11
N LEU A 23 5.32 -9.29 -14.35
CA LEU A 23 6.48 -9.97 -14.92
C LEU A 23 7.76 -9.66 -14.13
N LEU A 24 7.96 -8.38 -13.78
CA LEU A 24 9.11 -7.94 -13.00
C LEU A 24 9.07 -8.52 -11.58
N ALA A 25 7.92 -8.44 -10.92
CA ALA A 25 7.74 -8.95 -9.56
C ALA A 25 7.97 -10.47 -9.46
N LYS A 26 7.50 -11.22 -10.46
CA LYS A 26 7.66 -12.69 -10.53
C LYS A 26 9.02 -13.12 -11.11
N GLY A 27 9.77 -12.21 -11.72
CA GLY A 27 11.10 -12.49 -12.30
C GLY A 27 11.07 -13.39 -13.53
N VAL A 28 9.97 -13.42 -14.29
CA VAL A 28 9.81 -14.28 -15.47
C VAL A 28 9.84 -13.48 -16.78
N SER A 29 10.30 -14.12 -17.85
CA SER A 29 10.27 -13.50 -19.18
C SER A 29 8.85 -13.49 -19.76
N ALA A 30 8.56 -12.50 -20.61
CA ALA A 30 7.27 -12.39 -21.31
C ALA A 30 6.93 -13.63 -22.14
N ARG A 31 7.96 -14.27 -22.72
CA ARG A 31 7.82 -15.50 -23.49
C ARG A 31 7.44 -16.68 -22.62
N GLN A 32 8.15 -16.85 -21.51
CA GLN A 32 7.88 -17.91 -20.55
C GLN A 32 6.45 -17.78 -19.99
N ALA A 33 6.08 -16.59 -19.53
CA ALA A 33 4.74 -16.33 -19.02
C ALA A 33 3.65 -16.55 -20.08
N SER A 34 3.87 -16.14 -21.34
CA SER A 34 2.90 -16.43 -22.42
C SER A 34 2.73 -17.94 -22.64
N PHE A 35 3.82 -18.68 -22.60
CA PHE A 35 3.80 -20.14 -22.74
C PHE A 35 3.09 -20.82 -21.56
N ASP A 36 3.32 -20.37 -20.34
CA ASP A 36 2.71 -20.94 -19.14
C ASP A 36 1.21 -20.66 -19.04
N ILE A 37 0.74 -19.53 -19.60
CA ILE A 37 -0.68 -19.13 -19.54
C ILE A 37 -1.49 -19.77 -20.67
N VAL A 38 -1.01 -19.73 -21.92
CA VAL A 38 -1.79 -20.16 -23.11
C VAL A 38 -1.11 -21.22 -23.98
N GLY A 39 0.09 -21.68 -23.61
CA GLY A 39 0.85 -22.67 -24.39
C GLY A 39 1.54 -22.11 -25.64
N HIS A 40 1.53 -20.79 -25.85
CA HIS A 40 2.18 -20.15 -27.00
C HIS A 40 2.71 -18.74 -26.69
N ASP A 41 3.74 -18.30 -27.42
CA ASP A 41 4.50 -17.05 -27.18
C ASP A 41 3.78 -15.75 -27.64
N GLY A 42 2.48 -15.83 -27.89
CA GLY A 42 1.75 -14.73 -28.54
C GLY A 42 1.15 -13.73 -27.57
N LEU A 43 0.74 -14.20 -26.39
CA LEU A 43 -0.19 -13.48 -25.52
C LEU A 43 0.35 -12.13 -25.05
N ILE A 44 1.50 -12.12 -24.38
CA ILE A 44 2.04 -10.87 -23.81
C ILE A 44 2.51 -9.93 -24.91
N ARG A 45 2.98 -10.48 -26.04
CA ARG A 45 3.32 -9.67 -27.23
C ARG A 45 2.08 -8.93 -27.77
N ASP A 46 0.94 -9.61 -27.87
CA ASP A 46 -0.29 -9.00 -28.35
C ASP A 46 -0.83 -7.95 -27.37
N ILE A 47 -0.73 -8.20 -26.06
CA ILE A 47 -1.08 -7.23 -25.02
C ILE A 47 -0.23 -5.95 -25.15
N ARG A 48 1.08 -6.10 -25.32
CA ARG A 48 2.02 -4.97 -25.55
C ARG A 48 1.75 -4.21 -26.85
N ALA A 49 1.15 -4.87 -27.84
CA ALA A 49 0.71 -4.21 -29.07
C ALA A 49 -0.63 -3.48 -28.91
N GLY A 50 -1.19 -3.42 -27.70
CA GLY A 50 -2.50 -2.80 -27.43
C GLY A 50 -3.69 -3.68 -27.82
N ARG A 51 -3.48 -4.95 -28.16
CA ARG A 51 -4.58 -5.87 -28.46
C ARG A 51 -5.16 -6.42 -27.16
N LEU A 52 -6.43 -6.12 -26.92
CA LEU A 52 -7.15 -6.65 -25.78
C LEU A 52 -7.37 -8.16 -25.94
N PRO A 53 -6.90 -8.98 -24.98
CA PRO A 53 -7.18 -10.40 -24.97
C PRO A 53 -8.64 -10.67 -24.54
N SER A 54 -9.13 -11.89 -24.77
CA SER A 54 -10.45 -12.31 -24.28
C SER A 54 -10.49 -12.36 -22.75
N ILE A 55 -11.69 -12.31 -22.16
CA ILE A 55 -11.88 -12.37 -20.71
C ILE A 55 -11.24 -13.63 -20.12
N ASP A 56 -11.39 -14.78 -20.78
CA ASP A 56 -10.77 -16.04 -20.33
C ASP A 56 -9.24 -15.94 -20.22
N LYS A 57 -8.60 -15.22 -21.16
CA LYS A 57 -7.16 -14.99 -21.15
C LYS A 57 -6.76 -13.98 -20.06
N VAL A 58 -7.57 -12.96 -19.80
CA VAL A 58 -7.35 -12.02 -18.69
C VAL A 58 -7.44 -12.76 -17.35
N GLN A 59 -8.41 -13.67 -17.20
CA GLN A 59 -8.54 -14.51 -16.02
C GLN A 59 -7.33 -15.41 -15.84
N ALA A 60 -6.86 -16.07 -16.90
CA ALA A 60 -5.67 -16.92 -16.84
C ALA A 60 -4.39 -16.13 -16.48
N ILE A 61 -4.26 -14.90 -16.99
CA ILE A 61 -3.19 -13.97 -16.58
C ILE A 61 -3.29 -13.66 -15.09
N ALA A 62 -4.49 -13.31 -14.61
CA ALA A 62 -4.72 -12.97 -13.21
C ALA A 62 -4.36 -14.15 -12.29
N GLU A 63 -4.83 -15.35 -12.61
CA GLU A 63 -4.54 -16.56 -11.85
C GLU A 63 -3.03 -16.89 -11.85
N TYR A 64 -2.37 -16.80 -13.00
CA TYR A 64 -0.93 -17.04 -13.11
C TYR A 64 -0.09 -16.08 -12.26
N PHE A 65 -0.47 -14.81 -12.18
CA PHE A 65 0.24 -13.79 -11.40
C PHE A 65 -0.29 -13.63 -9.96
N GLY A 66 -1.34 -14.37 -9.57
CA GLY A 66 -1.97 -14.21 -8.26
C GLY A 66 -2.66 -12.85 -8.08
N LEU A 67 -3.19 -12.28 -9.15
CA LEU A 67 -3.90 -11.00 -9.15
C LEU A 67 -5.40 -11.22 -8.93
N GLU A 68 -6.03 -10.31 -8.20
CA GLU A 68 -7.48 -10.28 -8.05
C GLU A 68 -8.12 -9.55 -9.23
N LEU A 69 -8.99 -10.24 -9.97
CA LEU A 69 -9.73 -9.66 -11.09
C LEU A 69 -11.04 -9.04 -10.58
N TYR A 70 -11.15 -7.72 -10.71
CA TYR A 70 -12.37 -6.99 -10.36
C TYR A 70 -13.09 -6.50 -11.62
N ILE A 71 -14.38 -6.83 -11.71
CA ILE A 71 -15.28 -6.35 -12.77
C ILE A 71 -16.34 -5.47 -12.13
N GLY A 72 -16.26 -4.16 -12.36
CA GLY A 72 -17.17 -3.21 -11.74
C GLY A 72 -16.89 -1.76 -12.15
N PRO A 73 -17.56 -0.79 -11.50
CA PRO A 73 -17.27 0.63 -11.72
C PRO A 73 -15.78 0.90 -11.50
N PRO A 74 -15.17 1.80 -12.28
CA PRO A 74 -13.73 2.06 -12.21
C PRO A 74 -13.36 2.48 -10.80
N VAL A 75 -12.53 1.67 -10.14
CA VAL A 75 -11.84 2.11 -8.92
C VAL A 75 -10.86 3.19 -9.34
N SER A 76 -10.94 4.38 -8.74
CA SER A 76 -9.90 5.38 -8.92
C SER A 76 -8.56 4.74 -8.52
N HIS A 77 -7.50 4.97 -9.29
CA HIS A 77 -6.17 4.47 -8.91
C HIS A 77 -5.70 5.13 -7.59
N ASP A 78 -6.30 6.26 -7.24
CA ASP A 78 -6.22 6.92 -5.92
C ASP A 78 -6.72 6.00 -4.79
N ALA A 79 -7.53 4.98 -5.07
CA ALA A 79 -7.99 4.04 -4.06
C ALA A 79 -6.85 3.21 -3.45
N LYS A 80 -5.72 3.00 -4.15
CA LYS A 80 -4.51 2.40 -3.55
C LYS A 80 -3.79 3.39 -2.64
N GLU A 81 -3.80 4.68 -2.97
CA GLU A 81 -3.24 5.74 -2.13
C GLU A 81 -4.14 6.04 -0.93
N ASP A 82 -5.46 5.95 -1.09
CA ASP A 82 -6.47 6.04 -0.03
C ASP A 82 -6.51 4.77 0.82
N ALA A 83 -6.29 3.58 0.24
CA ALA A 83 -6.12 2.35 1.00
C ALA A 83 -4.79 2.33 1.74
N ALA A 84 -3.71 2.84 1.14
CA ALA A 84 -2.43 3.06 1.80
C ALA A 84 -2.54 4.14 2.88
N LYS A 85 -3.26 5.25 2.65
CA LYS A 85 -3.58 6.26 3.67
C LYS A 85 -4.49 5.72 4.75
N ARG A 86 -5.44 4.82 4.45
CA ARG A 86 -6.28 4.18 5.45
C ARG A 86 -5.49 3.15 6.26
N ALA A 87 -4.62 2.36 5.63
CA ALA A 87 -3.69 1.48 6.31
C ALA A 87 -2.69 2.28 7.16
N ALA A 88 -2.21 3.42 6.64
CA ALA A 88 -1.41 4.37 7.39
C ALA A 88 -2.22 5.05 8.50
N ALA A 89 -3.52 5.34 8.33
CA ALA A 89 -4.39 5.89 9.35
C ALA A 89 -4.65 4.90 10.50
N PHE A 90 -4.74 3.60 10.18
CA PHE A 90 -4.70 2.54 11.18
C PHE A 90 -3.35 2.55 11.93
N SER A 91 -2.22 2.72 11.24
CA SER A 91 -0.91 2.88 11.89
C SER A 91 -0.75 4.21 12.66
N ASP A 92 -1.38 5.30 12.23
CA ASP A 92 -1.36 6.63 12.87
C ASP A 92 -2.10 6.58 14.20
N THR A 93 -3.24 5.88 14.21
CA THR A 93 -4.02 5.64 15.43
C THR A 93 -3.25 4.74 16.40
N GLU A 94 -2.56 3.71 15.90
CA GLU A 94 -1.69 2.85 16.69
C GLU A 94 -0.49 3.63 17.25
N ARG A 95 0.17 4.45 16.44
CA ARG A 95 1.26 5.35 16.87
C ARG A 95 0.81 6.34 17.93
N LEU A 96 -0.37 6.93 17.75
CA LEU A 96 -0.95 7.82 18.75
C LEU A 96 -1.24 7.07 20.05
N ALA A 97 -1.77 5.84 19.97
CA ALA A 97 -1.98 5.00 21.15
C ALA A 97 -0.67 4.67 21.87
N VAL A 98 0.40 4.34 21.12
CA VAL A 98 1.74 4.09 21.68
C VAL A 98 2.32 5.36 22.33
N ALA A 99 2.22 6.52 21.68
CA ALA A 99 2.67 7.79 22.24
C ALA A 99 1.94 8.14 23.55
N ILE A 100 0.62 7.93 23.60
CA ILE A 100 -0.18 8.13 24.81
C ILE A 100 0.29 7.19 25.92
N SER A 101 0.43 5.89 25.62
CA SER A 101 0.86 4.88 26.59
C SER A 101 2.24 5.21 27.16
N ALA A 102 3.23 5.49 26.30
CA ALA A 102 4.59 5.81 26.71
C ALA A 102 4.67 7.06 27.61
N VAL A 103 3.85 8.09 27.32
CA VAL A 103 3.77 9.30 28.14
C VAL A 103 3.11 9.02 29.49
N GLU A 104 2.03 8.23 29.50
CA GLU A 104 1.35 7.85 30.74
C GLU A 104 2.23 6.98 31.64
N ASP A 105 2.97 6.05 31.07
CA ASP A 105 3.92 5.21 31.77
C ASP A 105 5.09 6.04 32.30
N GLY A 106 5.65 6.96 31.51
CA GLY A 106 6.71 7.88 31.94
C GLY A 106 6.27 8.79 33.10
N LEU A 107 5.07 9.35 33.03
CA LEU A 107 4.49 10.18 34.10
C LEU A 107 4.18 9.36 35.36
N SER A 108 3.67 8.14 35.21
CA SER A 108 3.37 7.23 36.32
C SER A 108 4.65 6.77 37.03
N GLN A 109 5.67 6.39 36.27
CA GLN A 109 6.98 5.98 36.81
C GLN A 109 7.71 7.13 37.52
N SER A 110 7.57 8.36 37.02
CA SER A 110 8.15 9.57 37.64
C SER A 110 7.30 10.13 38.79
N LYS A 111 6.13 9.54 39.08
CA LYS A 111 5.12 10.05 40.04
C LYS A 111 4.72 11.51 39.80
N ARG A 112 4.77 11.97 38.55
CA ARG A 112 4.44 13.35 38.18
C ARG A 112 3.03 13.42 37.61
N LYS A 113 2.33 14.50 37.93
CA LYS A 113 1.05 14.86 37.30
C LYS A 113 1.25 16.10 36.44
N MET A 114 0.78 16.05 35.21
CA MET A 114 0.81 17.18 34.30
C MET A 114 -0.60 17.71 34.01
N LYS A 115 -0.72 19.02 33.78
CA LYS A 115 -1.99 19.62 33.34
C LYS A 115 -2.35 19.07 31.94
N PRO A 116 -3.64 18.86 31.63
CA PRO A 116 -4.06 18.24 30.36
C PRO A 116 -3.48 18.92 29.12
N ALA A 117 -3.42 20.26 29.11
CA ALA A 117 -2.87 21.02 27.98
C ALA A 117 -1.39 20.69 27.71
N LYS A 118 -0.55 20.66 28.76
CA LYS A 118 0.86 20.27 28.61
C LYS A 118 1.01 18.79 28.26
N LYS A 119 0.11 17.93 28.76
CA LYS A 119 0.16 16.49 28.45
C LYS A 119 -0.07 16.26 26.95
N ALA A 120 -1.01 16.97 26.35
CA ALA A 120 -1.25 16.93 24.91
C ALA A 120 -0.02 17.36 24.10
N GLU A 121 0.67 18.42 24.52
CA GLU A 121 1.92 18.89 23.89
C GLU A 121 3.03 17.82 23.92
N VAL A 122 3.20 17.14 25.07
CA VAL A 122 4.19 16.07 25.20
C VAL A 122 3.81 14.82 24.40
N ILE A 123 2.51 14.49 24.31
CA ILE A 123 2.02 13.39 23.45
C ILE A 123 2.31 13.69 21.98
N LEU A 124 2.13 14.93 21.54
CA LEU A 124 2.44 15.36 20.17
C LEU A 124 3.94 15.22 19.87
N LEU A 125 4.81 15.64 20.77
CA LEU A 125 6.26 15.47 20.63
C LEU A 125 6.67 13.99 20.62
N ALA A 126 6.07 13.17 21.50
CA ALA A 126 6.29 11.73 21.51
C ALA A 126 5.85 11.06 20.21
N TYR A 127 4.72 11.50 19.66
CA TYR A 127 4.18 11.05 18.39
C TYR A 127 5.10 11.39 17.20
N GLU A 128 5.60 12.62 17.13
CA GLU A 128 6.58 13.03 16.11
C GLU A 128 7.90 12.25 16.21
N LEU A 129 8.34 11.91 17.42
CA LEU A 129 9.52 11.07 17.64
C LEU A 129 9.32 9.63 17.15
N LEU A 130 8.10 9.10 17.29
CA LEU A 130 7.72 7.81 16.70
C LEU A 130 7.66 7.86 15.17
N ASP A 131 7.77 9.02 14.51
CA ASP A 131 7.78 9.08 13.05
C ASP A 131 9.06 8.46 12.43
N ASN A 132 10.16 8.47 13.19
CA ASN A 132 11.51 8.14 12.73
C ASN A 132 11.97 6.70 13.09
N LEU A 133 11.11 5.70 12.96
CA LEU A 133 11.26 4.36 13.61
C LEU A 133 12.56 3.59 13.32
N GLU A 134 13.33 3.41 14.39
CA GLU A 134 14.01 2.16 14.74
C GLU A 134 13.30 1.55 15.98
N ASP A 135 13.45 0.24 16.21
CA ASP A 135 12.71 -0.59 17.20
C ASP A 135 12.82 -0.17 18.68
N GLU A 136 13.51 0.93 19.02
CA GLU A 136 13.74 1.40 20.42
C GLU A 136 13.05 2.74 20.77
N SER A 137 12.15 3.25 19.92
CA SER A 137 11.60 4.61 20.08
C SER A 137 10.75 4.80 21.35
N GLU A 138 10.06 3.77 21.83
CA GLU A 138 9.24 3.85 23.06
C GLU A 138 10.10 4.06 24.32
N GLU A 139 11.19 3.30 24.46
CA GLU A 139 12.11 3.45 25.59
C GLU A 139 12.79 4.83 25.60
N LYS A 140 13.14 5.35 24.41
CA LYS A 140 13.74 6.68 24.26
C LYS A 140 12.80 7.77 24.75
N ILE A 141 11.50 7.67 24.45
CA ILE A 141 10.46 8.60 24.92
C ILE A 141 10.33 8.52 26.45
N ILE A 142 10.25 7.32 27.02
CA ILE A 142 10.15 7.13 28.48
C ILE A 142 11.37 7.74 29.19
N ARG A 143 12.59 7.57 28.65
CA ARG A 143 13.81 8.18 29.21
C ARG A 143 13.78 9.71 29.13
N LEU A 144 13.30 10.27 28.03
CA LEU A 144 13.22 11.72 27.84
C LEU A 144 12.23 12.37 28.81
N ILE A 145 11.09 11.74 29.06
CA ILE A 145 10.08 12.20 30.02
C ILE A 145 10.59 12.11 31.46
N LYS A 146 11.41 11.09 31.78
CA LYS A 146 12.08 11.00 33.09
C LYS A 146 13.14 12.09 33.30
N ALA A 147 13.76 12.57 32.23
CA ALA A 147 14.81 13.59 32.27
C ALA A 147 14.26 15.03 32.34
N MET A 148 13.03 15.25 31.87
CA MET A 148 12.27 16.49 32.09
C MET A 148 11.84 16.64 33.54
#